data_AF-A0A928JRG4-F1
#
_entry.id   AF-A0A928JRG4-F1
#
_cell.length_a   1.000
_cell.length_b   1.000
_cell.length_c   1.000
_cell.angle_alpha   90.00
_cell.angle_beta   90.00
_cell.angle_gamma   90.00
#
_symmetry.space_group_name_H-M   'P 1'
#
loop_
_entity.id
_entity.type
_entity.pdbx_description
1 polymer ?
#
loop_
_entity_poly.entity_id
_entity_poly.type
_entity_poly.pdbx_seq_one_letter_code
_entity_poly.pdbx_strand_id
1 'polypeptide(L)'
;MHYWIQEMLRHEAENRALLKEIDKELRYAPKGRLLVSHYRGSARYYRSRSTEGKGKEYLGEKKSALRDALAQKTYDLELKKSVEREQRLIESVVGQIPPTPLEVFDALPEEIRKYVEPLVLPDEEYVKRWLEEMSENASGEDYRSRIEIIYHDIYEKNDIPYVNAHVR
;
A
#
# COMPACT_ATOMS: atom_id res chain seq x y z
N MET A 1 -2.85 10.90 0.25
CA MET A 1 -3.40 9.57 0.60
C MET A 1 -2.66 9.04 1.83
N HIS A 2 -3.36 8.45 2.81
CA HIS A 2 -2.72 8.02 4.06
C HIS A 2 -1.64 6.95 3.82
N TYR A 3 -0.53 6.99 4.58
CA TYR A 3 0.60 6.06 4.43
C TYR A 3 0.18 4.58 4.48
N TRP A 4 -0.73 4.23 5.39
CA TRP A 4 -1.22 2.85 5.52
C TRP A 4 -1.98 2.36 4.28
N ILE A 5 -2.65 3.25 3.54
CA ILE A 5 -3.35 2.89 2.28
C ILE A 5 -2.31 2.56 1.21
N GLN A 6 -1.25 3.36 1.11
CA GLN A 6 -0.15 3.11 0.17
C GLN A 6 0.53 1.78 0.45
N GLU A 7 0.76 1.47 1.73
CA GLU A 7 1.34 0.21 2.16
C GLU A 7 0.43 -0.98 1.79
N MET A 8 -0.88 -0.86 2.00
CA MET A 8 -1.85 -1.89 1.62
C MET A 8 -1.90 -2.13 0.11
N LEU A 9 -1.89 -1.06 -0.70
CA LEU A 9 -1.87 -1.17 -2.17
C LEU A 9 -0.57 -1.82 -2.66
N ARG A 10 0.56 -1.55 -2.00
CA ARG A 10 1.83 -2.22 -2.30
C ARG A 10 1.74 -3.72 -1.98
N HIS A 11 1.25 -4.05 -0.79
CA HIS A 11 1.05 -5.45 -0.37
C HIS A 11 0.08 -6.18 -1.32
N GLU A 12 -0.95 -5.51 -1.82
CA GLU A 12 -1.87 -6.06 -2.82
C GLU A 12 -1.13 -6.47 -4.10
N ALA A 13 -0.25 -5.60 -4.62
CA ALA A 13 0.53 -5.88 -5.82
C ALA A 13 1.51 -7.05 -5.60
N GLU A 14 2.14 -7.10 -4.43
CA GLU A 14 3.03 -8.20 -4.02
C GLU A 14 2.27 -9.54 -3.94
N ASN A 15 1.09 -9.55 -3.32
CA ASN A 15 0.22 -10.72 -3.24
C ASN A 15 -0.22 -11.21 -4.63
N ARG A 16 -0.60 -10.30 -5.54
CA ARG A 16 -0.93 -10.64 -6.93
C ARG A 16 0.27 -11.26 -7.67
N ALA A 17 1.47 -10.76 -7.44
CA ALA A 17 2.69 -11.31 -8.04
C ALA A 17 2.99 -12.72 -7.48
N LEU A 18 2.90 -12.89 -6.16
CA LEU A 18 3.10 -14.17 -5.50
C LEU A 18 2.09 -15.22 -5.94
N LEU A 19 0.80 -14.89 -6.05
CA LEU A 19 -0.24 -15.80 -6.54
C LEU A 19 0.05 -16.30 -7.96
N LYS A 20 0.53 -15.42 -8.85
CA LYS A 20 0.93 -15.81 -10.21
C LYS A 20 2.06 -16.82 -10.19
N GLU A 21 3.02 -16.68 -9.29
CA GLU A 21 4.15 -17.60 -9.18
C GLU A 21 3.69 -18.95 -8.61
N ILE A 22 2.89 -18.93 -7.56
CA ILE A 22 2.30 -20.15 -6.97
C ILE A 22 1.47 -20.90 -8.03
N ASP A 23 0.72 -20.20 -8.87
CA ASP A 23 -0.07 -20.82 -9.94
C ASP A 23 0.79 -21.50 -11.01
N LYS A 24 1.97 -20.94 -11.33
CA LYS A 24 2.93 -21.60 -12.23
C LYS A 24 3.46 -22.88 -11.60
N GLU A 25 3.90 -22.83 -10.33
CA GLU A 25 4.41 -24.00 -9.62
C GLU A 25 3.36 -25.11 -9.52
N LEU A 26 2.13 -24.76 -9.14
CA LEU A 26 1.02 -25.70 -9.04
C LEU A 26 0.62 -26.33 -10.39
N ARG A 27 0.84 -25.62 -11.50
CA ARG A 27 0.55 -26.14 -12.85
C ARG A 27 1.44 -27.32 -13.21
N TYR A 28 2.70 -27.30 -12.79
CA TYR A 28 3.68 -28.35 -13.06
C TYR A 28 3.78 -29.37 -11.92
N ALA A 29 3.09 -29.13 -10.81
CA ALA A 29 3.12 -30.00 -9.64
C ALA A 29 2.56 -31.41 -9.94
N PRO A 30 3.16 -32.47 -9.35
CA PRO A 30 2.75 -33.84 -9.60
C PRO A 30 1.29 -34.12 -9.21
N LYS A 31 0.64 -35.02 -9.95
CA LYS A 31 -0.71 -35.50 -9.65
C LYS A 31 -0.74 -36.29 -8.33
N GLY A 32 -1.88 -36.23 -7.65
CA GLY A 32 -2.09 -36.87 -6.35
C GLY A 32 -1.84 -35.93 -5.16
N ARG A 33 -1.89 -36.52 -3.97
CA ARG A 33 -1.61 -35.87 -2.68
C ARG A 33 -0.58 -36.69 -1.91
N LEU A 34 0.29 -36.01 -1.18
CA LEU A 34 1.15 -36.64 -0.19
C LEU A 34 0.30 -37.10 1.00
N LEU A 35 0.50 -38.35 1.40
CA LEU A 35 -0.11 -38.95 2.58
C LEU A 35 1.02 -39.40 3.49
N VAL A 36 0.89 -39.10 4.77
CA VAL A 36 1.85 -39.52 5.81
C VAL A 36 1.17 -40.54 6.70
N SER A 37 1.87 -41.63 7.00
CA SER A 37 1.46 -42.63 7.98
C SER A 37 2.64 -42.95 8.88
N HIS A 38 2.39 -43.27 10.14
CA HIS A 38 3.45 -43.63 11.09
C HIS A 38 3.38 -45.14 11.36
N TYR A 39 4.55 -45.78 11.38
CA TYR A 39 4.67 -47.19 11.73
C TYR A 39 5.92 -47.40 12.60
N ARG A 40 5.74 -47.99 13.80
CA ARG A 40 6.81 -48.23 14.78
C ARG A 40 7.72 -46.99 15.01
N GLY A 41 7.11 -45.80 15.09
CA GLY A 41 7.83 -44.54 15.33
C GLY A 41 8.44 -43.87 14.09
N SER A 42 8.35 -44.47 12.90
CA SER A 42 8.88 -43.87 11.66
C SER A 42 7.78 -43.41 10.72
N ALA A 43 7.97 -42.25 10.09
CA ALA A 43 7.09 -41.75 9.04
C ALA A 43 7.28 -42.55 7.73
N ARG A 44 6.15 -42.86 7.09
CA ARG A 44 6.06 -43.46 5.77
C ARG A 44 5.21 -42.58 4.88
N TYR A 45 5.70 -42.36 3.68
CA TYR A 45 5.11 -41.44 2.72
C TYR A 45 4.43 -42.21 1.60
N TYR A 46 3.26 -41.73 1.18
CA TYR A 46 2.50 -42.33 0.11
C TYR A 46 1.91 -41.28 -0.82
N ARG A 47 1.76 -41.60 -2.10
CA ARG A 47 0.96 -40.82 -3.06
C ARG A 47 -0.44 -41.41 -3.17
N SER A 48 -1.47 -40.58 -3.06
CA SER A 48 -2.85 -40.99 -3.43
C SER A 48 -2.98 -41.09 -4.96
N ARG A 49 -3.35 -42.26 -5.49
CA ARG A 49 -3.51 -42.47 -6.95
C ARG A 49 -4.92 -42.18 -7.51
N SER A 50 -5.90 -41.85 -6.67
CA SER A 50 -7.27 -41.50 -7.10
C SER A 50 -7.98 -40.55 -6.13
N THR A 51 -9.00 -39.86 -6.61
CA THR A 51 -10.05 -39.17 -5.84
C THR A 51 -11.05 -40.16 -5.21
N GLU A 52 -11.11 -41.41 -5.70
CA GLU A 52 -12.10 -42.46 -5.33
C GLU A 52 -11.47 -43.67 -4.59
N GLY A 53 -10.33 -43.46 -3.92
CA GLY A 53 -10.00 -44.26 -2.73
C GLY A 53 -9.34 -45.63 -2.92
N LYS A 54 -9.12 -46.18 -4.12
CA LYS A 54 -8.46 -47.50 -4.24
C LYS A 54 -7.06 -47.42 -4.84
N GLY A 55 -6.13 -46.94 -4.01
CA GLY A 55 -4.69 -47.14 -4.20
C GLY A 55 -3.80 -46.05 -3.59
N LYS A 56 -2.93 -46.45 -2.64
CA LYS A 56 -1.79 -45.65 -2.18
C LYS A 56 -0.51 -46.22 -2.80
N GLU A 57 0.40 -45.36 -3.20
CA GLU A 57 1.73 -45.75 -3.67
C GLU A 57 2.76 -45.37 -2.64
N TYR A 58 3.52 -46.33 -2.13
CA TYR A 58 4.62 -46.04 -1.21
C TYR A 58 5.74 -45.25 -1.91
N LEU A 59 6.15 -44.16 -1.27
CA LEU A 59 7.22 -43.26 -1.71
C LEU A 59 8.44 -43.46 -0.81
N GLY A 60 9.16 -44.57 -1.02
CA GLY A 60 10.47 -44.80 -0.41
C GLY A 60 11.58 -43.95 -1.04
N GLU A 61 12.84 -44.18 -0.67
CA GLU A 61 13.99 -43.38 -1.11
C GLU A 61 14.10 -43.23 -2.63
N LYS A 62 13.85 -44.28 -3.39
CA LYS A 62 13.87 -44.25 -4.87
C LYS A 62 12.86 -43.28 -5.49
N LYS A 63 11.90 -42.78 -4.70
CA LYS A 63 10.86 -41.81 -5.09
C LYS A 63 10.90 -40.55 -4.23
N SER A 64 12.05 -40.23 -3.61
CA SER A 64 12.24 -39.04 -2.78
C SER A 64 11.89 -37.75 -3.53
N ALA A 65 12.36 -37.59 -4.78
CA ALA A 65 12.03 -36.42 -5.60
C ALA A 65 10.51 -36.23 -5.79
N LEU A 66 9.76 -37.32 -5.98
CA LEU A 66 8.30 -37.26 -6.08
C LEU A 66 7.64 -36.94 -4.73
N ARG A 67 8.19 -37.46 -3.62
CA ARG A 67 7.74 -37.11 -2.26
C ARG A 67 7.93 -35.61 -2.01
N ASP A 68 9.10 -35.08 -2.33
CA ASP A 68 9.48 -33.69 -2.05
C ASP A 68 8.65 -32.74 -2.92
N ALA A 69 8.45 -33.05 -4.20
CA ALA A 69 7.56 -32.29 -5.09
C ALA A 69 6.08 -32.32 -4.63
N LEU A 70 5.59 -33.45 -4.10
CA LEU A 70 4.25 -33.51 -3.52
C LEU A 70 4.14 -32.74 -2.20
N ALA A 71 5.22 -32.68 -1.41
CA ALA A 71 5.27 -31.89 -0.19
C ALA A 71 5.23 -30.39 -0.51
N GLN A 72 6.03 -29.96 -1.50
CA GLN A 72 6.02 -28.59 -1.99
C GLN A 72 4.63 -28.19 -2.49
N LYS A 73 4.00 -29.03 -3.32
CA LYS A 73 2.60 -28.82 -3.73
C LYS A 73 1.64 -28.64 -2.56
N THR A 74 1.79 -29.40 -1.48
CA THR A 74 0.96 -29.26 -0.29
C THR A 74 1.16 -27.90 0.37
N TYR A 75 2.40 -27.45 0.50
CA TYR A 75 2.72 -26.11 0.99
C TYR A 75 2.13 -25.02 0.08
N ASP A 76 2.38 -25.09 -1.22
CA ASP A 76 1.92 -24.10 -2.20
C ASP A 76 0.39 -23.96 -2.21
N LEU A 77 -0.35 -25.05 -2.06
CA LEU A 77 -1.81 -25.02 -1.97
C LEU A 77 -2.31 -24.30 -0.70
N GLU A 78 -1.63 -24.48 0.43
CA GLU A 78 -2.00 -23.79 1.67
C GLU A 78 -1.56 -22.32 1.65
N LEU A 79 -0.37 -22.03 1.11
CA LEU A 79 0.11 -20.68 0.89
C LEU A 79 -0.85 -19.91 -0.02
N LYS A 80 -1.25 -20.49 -1.15
CA LYS A 80 -2.22 -19.90 -2.07
C LYS A 80 -3.51 -19.50 -1.36
N LYS A 81 -4.10 -20.42 -0.57
CA LYS A 81 -5.33 -20.12 0.19
C LYS A 81 -5.13 -18.96 1.17
N SER A 82 -3.98 -18.90 1.83
CA SER A 82 -3.66 -17.81 2.77
C SER A 82 -3.58 -16.47 2.04
N VAL A 83 -2.81 -16.42 0.96
CA VAL A 83 -2.61 -15.19 0.17
C VAL A 83 -3.92 -14.75 -0.50
N GLU A 84 -4.75 -15.67 -1.02
CA GLU A 84 -6.07 -15.35 -1.56
C GLU A 84 -7.04 -14.78 -0.51
N ARG A 85 -6.92 -15.20 0.76
CA ARG A 85 -7.73 -14.63 1.84
C ARG A 85 -7.27 -13.21 2.15
N GLU A 86 -5.96 -13.00 2.28
CA GLU A 86 -5.38 -11.68 2.50
C GLU A 86 -5.72 -10.71 1.36
N GLN A 87 -5.55 -11.14 0.11
CA GLN A 87 -5.89 -10.36 -1.08
C GLN A 87 -7.35 -9.86 -1.04
N ARG A 88 -8.30 -10.76 -0.74
CA ARG A 88 -9.72 -10.38 -0.61
C ARG A 88 -9.99 -9.42 0.53
N LEU A 89 -9.28 -9.54 1.64
CA LEU A 89 -9.39 -8.60 2.76
C LEU A 89 -8.90 -7.22 2.35
N ILE A 90 -7.73 -7.13 1.69
CA ILE A 90 -7.18 -5.86 1.20
C ILE A 90 -8.14 -5.22 0.19
N GLU A 91 -8.60 -5.97 -0.81
CA GLU A 91 -9.56 -5.47 -1.81
C GLU A 91 -10.85 -4.96 -1.17
N SER A 92 -11.36 -5.67 -0.15
CA SER A 92 -12.56 -5.27 0.59
C SER A 92 -12.36 -3.97 1.35
N VAL A 93 -11.19 -3.77 1.99
CA VAL A 93 -10.86 -2.54 2.71
C VAL A 93 -10.67 -1.38 1.74
N VAL A 94 -9.91 -1.59 0.66
CA VAL A 94 -9.65 -0.55 -0.36
C VAL A 94 -10.96 -0.05 -0.97
N GLY A 95 -11.90 -0.95 -1.28
CA GLY A 95 -13.23 -0.56 -1.79
C GLY A 95 -14.13 0.17 -0.78
N GLN A 96 -13.77 0.19 0.51
CA GLN A 96 -14.50 0.89 1.57
C GLN A 96 -13.85 2.21 1.98
N ILE A 97 -12.71 2.58 1.38
CA ILE A 97 -12.05 3.86 1.65
C ILE A 97 -13.00 4.98 1.20
N PRO A 98 -13.41 5.89 2.10
CA PRO A 98 -14.27 6.99 1.72
C PRO A 98 -13.53 7.93 0.76
N PRO A 99 -14.24 8.57 -0.18
CA PRO A 99 -13.62 9.57 -1.05
C PRO A 99 -13.08 10.72 -0.19
N THR A 100 -11.92 11.21 -0.58
CA THR A 100 -11.33 12.43 -0.03
C THR A 100 -12.21 13.63 -0.36
N PRO A 101 -12.13 14.74 0.40
CA PRO A 101 -12.89 15.96 0.08
C PRO A 101 -12.68 16.45 -1.36
N LEU A 102 -11.47 16.27 -1.90
CA LEU A 102 -11.16 16.59 -3.29
C LEU A 102 -11.89 15.67 -4.27
N GLU A 103 -11.84 14.35 -4.06
CA GLU A 103 -12.58 13.40 -4.90
C GLU A 103 -14.10 13.62 -4.85
N VAL A 104 -14.63 14.07 -3.70
CA VAL A 104 -16.04 14.48 -3.59
C VAL A 104 -16.34 15.69 -4.45
N PHE A 105 -15.48 16.71 -4.42
CA PHE A 105 -15.64 17.91 -5.26
C PHE A 105 -15.52 17.56 -6.75
N ASP A 106 -14.51 16.79 -7.15
CA ASP A 106 -14.27 16.39 -8.53
C ASP A 106 -15.37 15.51 -9.11
N ALA A 107 -16.06 14.73 -8.26
CA ALA A 107 -17.22 13.93 -8.67
C ALA A 107 -18.47 14.77 -8.98
N LEU A 108 -18.51 16.06 -8.62
CA LEU A 108 -19.64 16.92 -8.95
C LEU A 108 -19.65 17.28 -10.45
N PRO A 109 -20.85 17.37 -11.08
CA PRO A 109 -20.98 17.90 -12.44
C PRO A 109 -20.29 19.26 -12.58
N GLU A 110 -19.65 19.50 -13.72
CA GLU A 110 -18.90 20.73 -13.98
C GLU A 110 -19.78 21.98 -13.85
N GLU A 111 -21.04 21.88 -14.26
CA GLU A 111 -22.04 22.94 -14.15
C GLU A 111 -22.36 23.31 -12.70
N ILE A 112 -22.18 22.38 -11.76
CA ILE A 112 -22.38 22.59 -10.33
C ILE A 112 -21.08 23.05 -9.67
N ARG A 113 -19.92 22.49 -10.05
CA ARG A 113 -18.60 22.83 -9.46
C ARG A 113 -18.32 24.32 -9.46
N LYS A 114 -18.67 25.04 -10.53
CA LYS A 114 -18.48 26.50 -10.62
C LYS A 114 -19.27 27.33 -9.61
N TYR A 115 -20.26 26.75 -8.93
CA TYR A 115 -21.06 27.38 -7.89
C TYR A 115 -20.74 26.87 -6.49
N VAL A 116 -19.84 25.90 -6.36
CA VAL A 116 -19.46 25.27 -5.10
C VAL A 116 -18.12 25.82 -4.66
N GLU A 117 -18.08 26.34 -3.43
CA GLU A 117 -16.83 26.66 -2.75
C GLU A 117 -16.39 25.44 -1.92
N PRO A 118 -15.32 24.72 -2.31
CA PRO A 118 -14.87 23.56 -1.57
C PRO A 118 -14.32 23.98 -0.20
N LEU A 119 -14.77 23.31 0.85
CA LEU A 119 -14.30 23.53 2.24
C LEU A 119 -12.83 23.14 2.44
N VAL A 120 -12.32 22.23 1.60
CA VAL A 120 -10.93 21.77 1.60
C VAL A 120 -10.41 21.97 0.19
N LEU A 121 -9.44 22.86 0.03
CA LEU A 121 -8.75 23.10 -1.24
C LEU A 121 -7.54 22.15 -1.35
N PRO A 122 -7.20 21.66 -2.56
CA PRO A 122 -5.87 21.11 -2.81
C PRO A 122 -4.80 22.12 -2.39
N ASP A 123 -3.69 21.64 -1.82
CA ASP A 123 -2.60 22.50 -1.35
C ASP A 123 -2.10 23.45 -2.46
N GLU A 124 -1.99 22.96 -3.69
CA GLU A 124 -1.57 23.75 -4.86
C GLU A 124 -2.53 24.90 -5.17
N GLU A 125 -3.83 24.65 -5.06
CA GLU A 125 -4.87 25.64 -5.37
C GLU A 125 -5.09 26.61 -4.21
N TYR A 126 -4.92 26.13 -2.97
CA TYR A 126 -4.82 26.99 -1.80
C TYR A 126 -3.62 27.94 -1.92
N VAL A 127 -2.43 27.43 -2.24
CA VAL A 127 -1.22 28.23 -2.44
C VAL A 127 -1.44 29.25 -3.55
N LYS A 128 -2.04 28.84 -4.67
CA LYS A 128 -2.34 29.76 -5.77
C LYS A 128 -3.31 30.87 -5.35
N ARG A 129 -4.44 30.53 -4.71
CA ARG A 129 -5.40 31.52 -4.20
C ARG A 129 -4.78 32.46 -3.18
N TRP A 130 -4.00 31.90 -2.24
CA TRP A 130 -3.28 32.68 -1.24
C TRP A 130 -2.27 33.62 -1.91
N LEU A 131 -1.51 33.16 -2.91
CA LEU A 131 -0.59 34.00 -3.67
C LEU A 131 -1.34 35.09 -4.44
N GLU A 132 -2.48 34.80 -5.06
CA GLU A 132 -3.27 35.81 -5.78
C GLU A 132 -3.80 36.88 -4.80
N GLU A 133 -4.40 36.47 -3.69
CA GLU A 133 -5.00 37.37 -2.68
C GLU A 133 -3.94 38.15 -1.88
N MET A 134 -2.81 37.51 -1.58
CA MET A 134 -1.74 38.09 -0.78
C MET A 134 -0.62 38.69 -1.63
N SER A 135 -0.54 38.49 -2.95
CA SER A 135 0.58 39.04 -3.76
C SER A 135 0.71 40.56 -3.68
N GLU A 136 -0.39 41.28 -3.51
CA GLU A 136 -0.37 42.74 -3.34
C GLU A 136 0.00 43.17 -1.91
N ASN A 137 -0.13 42.28 -0.91
CA ASN A 137 0.04 42.57 0.52
C ASN A 137 1.21 41.82 1.20
N ALA A 138 1.72 40.77 0.56
CA ALA A 138 2.87 40.01 0.99
C ALA A 138 4.09 40.81 0.57
N SER A 139 4.68 41.54 1.50
CA SER A 139 5.68 42.57 1.21
C SER A 139 6.94 42.03 0.50
N GLY A 140 7.12 40.70 0.38
CA GLY A 140 8.29 40.11 -0.26
C GLY A 140 9.60 40.49 0.44
N GLU A 141 9.53 41.20 1.56
CA GLU A 141 10.64 41.61 2.36
C GLU A 141 11.13 40.41 3.16
N ASP A 142 12.45 40.29 3.28
CA ASP A 142 13.17 39.20 3.95
C ASP A 142 13.06 39.32 5.48
N TYR A 143 11.85 39.56 5.98
CA TYR A 143 11.53 39.61 7.40
C TYR A 143 10.93 38.28 7.83
N ARG A 144 11.58 37.60 8.78
CA ARG A 144 11.19 36.27 9.26
C ARG A 144 9.91 36.29 10.11
N SER A 145 9.46 37.48 10.56
CA SER A 145 8.22 37.60 11.34
C SER A 145 7.63 39.01 11.35
N ARG A 146 6.31 39.13 11.58
CA ARG A 146 5.62 40.44 11.81
C ARG A 146 6.26 41.28 12.92
N ILE A 147 6.89 40.64 13.90
CA ILE A 147 7.57 41.33 15.01
C ILE A 147 8.82 42.07 14.52
N GLU A 148 9.53 41.51 13.54
CA GLU A 148 10.74 42.11 12.95
C GLU A 148 10.40 43.39 12.16
N ILE A 149 9.30 43.38 11.41
CA ILE A 149 8.76 44.56 10.71
C ILE A 149 8.45 45.68 11.71
N ILE A 150 7.72 45.36 12.78
CA ILE A 150 7.34 46.34 13.80
C ILE A 150 8.59 46.97 14.44
N TYR A 151 9.62 46.19 14.75
CA TYR A 151 10.85 46.73 15.32
C TYR A 151 11.65 47.57 14.32
N HIS A 152 11.71 47.16 13.05
CA HIS A 152 12.36 47.94 12.00
C HIS A 152 11.74 49.34 11.87
N ASP A 153 10.41 49.43 11.72
CA ASP A 153 9.69 50.70 11.60
C ASP A 153 9.92 51.62 12.81
N ILE A 154 9.94 51.02 14.01
CA ILE A 154 10.22 51.75 15.25
C ILE A 154 11.66 52.28 15.25
N TYR A 155 12.63 51.48 14.82
CA TYR A 155 14.03 51.89 14.82
C TYR A 155 14.31 52.98 13.76
N GLU A 156 13.79 52.85 12.55
CA GLU A 156 13.90 53.90 11.52
C GLU A 156 13.25 55.21 11.96
N LYS A 157 12.02 55.16 12.48
CA LYS A 157 11.29 56.36 12.93
C LYS A 157 12.01 57.11 14.05
N ASN A 158 12.78 56.41 14.88
CA ASN A 158 13.49 56.98 16.02
C ASN A 158 14.99 57.15 15.77
N ASP A 159 15.47 56.95 14.53
CA ASP A 159 16.87 57.08 14.14
C ASP A 159 17.82 56.21 15.01
N ILE A 160 17.34 55.01 15.37
CA ILE A 160 18.06 54.05 16.20
C ILE A 160 18.83 53.09 15.28
N PRO A 161 20.17 53.10 15.27
CA PRO A 161 20.94 52.17 14.47
C PRO A 161 20.82 50.74 15.01
N TYR A 162 20.54 49.78 14.13
CA TYR A 162 20.46 48.36 14.46
C TYR A 162 21.11 47.51 13.35
N VAL A 163 21.54 46.30 13.69
CA VAL A 163 22.21 45.38 12.78
C VAL A 163 21.28 44.23 12.46
N ASN A 164 20.85 44.11 11.21
CA ASN A 164 20.14 42.92 10.74
C ASN A 164 21.08 41.72 10.82
N ALA A 165 20.66 40.67 11.53
CA ALA A 165 21.48 39.49 11.81
C ALA A 165 21.83 38.66 10.57
N HIS A 166 21.50 39.10 9.35
CA HIS A 166 21.59 38.34 8.11
C HIS A 166 22.53 38.96 7.07
N VAL A 167 23.22 40.05 7.39
CA VAL A 167 24.34 40.53 6.57
C VAL A 167 25.63 39.85 7.05
N ARG A 168 25.96 38.72 6.43
CA ARG A 168 27.32 38.15 6.40
C ARG A 168 27.73 37.88 4.97
#